data_AF-A0A5C7KVW0-F1
#
_entry.id   AF-A0A5C7KVW0-F1
#
_cell.length_a   1.000
_cell.length_b   1.000
_cell.length_c   1.000
_cell.angle_alpha   90.00
_cell.angle_beta   90.00
_cell.angle_gamma   90.00
#
_symmetry.space_group_name_H-M   'P 1'
#
loop_
_entity.id
_entity.type
_entity.pdbx_description
1 polymer ?
#
loop_
_entity_poly.entity_id
_entity_poly.type
_entity_poly.pdbx_seq_one_letter_code
_entity_poly.pdbx_strand_id
1 'polypeptide(L)'
;MKVVARLNNLRIAPRKVRLVAHSIVGLPVQTAMTRLKQEVQRSAEPMRVLLESALANATNNFKLAQERLYVAEVQVTDGLRLKRFTPKAFGSATPLWKRSSKVRLVLDERENVTPSQSVKKQPGKKKTVTLTPEQVTTTQ
;
A
#
# COMPACT_ATOMS: atom_id res chain seq x y z
N MET A 1 13.23 14.43 -9.63
CA MET A 1 13.68 13.53 -10.73
C MET A 1 12.76 12.32 -10.75
N LYS A 2 12.16 11.97 -11.90
CA LYS A 2 11.11 10.92 -11.96
C LYS A 2 11.68 9.53 -12.22
N VAL A 3 11.37 8.58 -11.37
CA VAL A 3 11.72 7.16 -11.52
C VAL A 3 10.46 6.36 -11.82
N VAL A 4 10.48 5.56 -12.88
CA VAL A 4 9.29 4.81 -13.36
C VAL A 4 9.50 3.31 -13.20
N ALA A 5 8.52 2.64 -12.61
CA ALA A 5 8.42 1.19 -12.56
C ALA A 5 7.13 0.70 -13.23
N ARG A 6 7.17 -0.46 -13.88
CA ARG A 6 6.03 -1.03 -14.61
C ARG A 6 5.81 -2.49 -14.23
N LEU A 7 4.56 -2.84 -13.94
CA LEU A 7 4.13 -4.23 -13.78
C LEU A 7 3.14 -4.55 -14.90
N ASN A 8 3.58 -5.40 -15.83
CA ASN A 8 2.77 -5.85 -16.94
C ASN A 8 2.14 -7.21 -16.64
N ASN A 9 0.96 -7.46 -17.22
CA ASN A 9 0.28 -8.76 -17.19
C ASN A 9 -0.18 -9.23 -15.80
N LEU A 10 -0.57 -8.30 -14.91
CA LEU A 10 -1.13 -8.65 -13.62
C LEU A 10 -2.53 -9.27 -13.80
N ARG A 11 -2.71 -10.53 -13.40
CA ARG A 11 -3.97 -11.29 -13.52
C ARG A 11 -5.01 -10.90 -12.45
N ILE A 12 -5.24 -9.59 -12.32
CA ILE A 12 -6.23 -8.98 -11.42
C ILE A 12 -6.95 -7.88 -12.20
N ALA A 13 -8.26 -7.76 -11.99
CA ALA A 13 -9.06 -6.73 -12.63
C ALA A 13 -8.60 -5.31 -12.23
N PRO A 14 -8.50 -4.36 -13.17
CA PRO A 14 -7.99 -3.01 -12.90
C PRO A 14 -8.69 -2.30 -11.73
N ARG A 15 -10.01 -2.46 -11.61
CA ARG A 15 -10.80 -1.85 -10.51
C ARG A 15 -10.30 -2.24 -9.12
N LYS A 16 -9.91 -3.50 -8.90
CA LYS A 16 -9.40 -3.99 -7.60
C LYS A 16 -8.01 -3.46 -7.29
N VAL A 17 -7.18 -3.26 -8.32
CA VAL A 17 -5.85 -2.70 -8.17
C VAL A 17 -5.92 -1.19 -7.91
N ARG A 18 -6.82 -0.47 -8.59
CA ARG A 18 -7.04 0.98 -8.39
C ARG A 18 -7.37 1.34 -6.95
N LEU A 19 -8.16 0.51 -6.27
CA LEU A 19 -8.52 0.73 -4.87
C LEU A 19 -7.26 0.84 -3.98
N VAL A 20 -6.28 -0.04 -4.19
CA VAL A 20 -5.01 -0.02 -3.45
C VAL A 20 -4.04 1.03 -4.00
N ALA A 21 -4.03 1.25 -5.32
CA ALA A 21 -3.18 2.25 -5.93
C ALA A 21 -3.49 3.66 -5.42
N HIS A 22 -4.77 4.02 -5.29
CA HIS A 22 -5.16 5.35 -4.81
C HIS A 22 -4.85 5.58 -3.33
N SER A 23 -4.74 4.54 -2.50
CA SER A 23 -4.43 4.70 -1.08
C SER A 23 -2.96 5.08 -0.82
N ILE A 24 -2.06 4.85 -1.78
CA ILE A 24 -0.62 5.09 -1.62
C ILE A 24 -0.11 6.37 -2.31
N VAL A 25 -0.92 7.01 -3.15
CA VAL A 25 -0.51 8.24 -3.87
C VAL A 25 -0.26 9.37 -2.86
N GLY A 26 0.85 10.08 -3.03
CA GLY A 26 1.24 11.22 -2.20
C GLY A 26 1.92 10.86 -0.88
N LEU A 27 1.94 9.59 -0.49
CA LEU A 27 2.64 9.10 0.70
C LEU A 27 4.16 8.99 0.46
N PRO A 28 4.98 9.20 1.51
CA PRO A 28 6.40 8.85 1.47
C PRO A 28 6.56 7.33 1.32
N VAL A 29 7.66 6.92 0.69
CA VAL A 29 7.84 5.51 0.28
C VAL A 29 7.82 4.54 1.46
N GLN A 30 8.40 4.92 2.61
CA GLN A 30 8.38 4.08 3.82
C GLN A 30 6.95 3.88 4.37
N THR A 31 6.16 4.94 4.45
CA THR A 31 4.76 4.85 4.91
C THR A 31 3.91 4.06 3.92
N ALA A 32 4.11 4.25 2.62
CA ALA A 32 3.44 3.46 1.59
C ALA A 32 3.76 1.96 1.71
N MET A 33 5.01 1.60 1.99
CA MET A 33 5.41 0.21 2.21
C MET A 33 4.68 -0.42 3.40
N THR A 34 4.62 0.28 4.53
CA THR A 34 3.92 -0.20 5.73
C THR A 34 2.43 -0.33 5.47
N ARG A 35 1.83 0.63 4.77
CA ARG A 35 0.41 0.58 4.39
C ARG A 35 0.11 -0.64 3.53
N LEU A 36 0.92 -0.89 2.49
CA LEU A 36 0.74 -2.05 1.61
C LEU A 36 0.92 -3.39 2.33
N LYS A 37 1.76 -3.46 3.37
CA LYS A 37 1.92 -4.67 4.19
C LYS A 37 0.69 -4.98 5.05
N GLN A 38 -0.05 -3.96 5.47
CA GLN A 38 -1.23 -4.10 6.34
C GLN A 38 -2.54 -4.28 5.55
N GLU A 39 -2.55 -3.93 4.27
CA GLU A 39 -3.77 -3.95 3.48
C GLU A 39 -4.22 -5.38 3.15
N VAL A 40 -5.48 -5.69 3.43
CA VAL A 40 -6.05 -7.05 3.28
C VAL A 40 -6.27 -7.46 1.82
N GLN A 41 -6.26 -6.50 0.90
CA GLN A 41 -6.57 -6.75 -0.50
C GLN A 41 -5.45 -7.55 -1.18
N ARG A 42 -5.81 -8.57 -1.97
CA ARG A 42 -4.85 -9.37 -2.75
C ARG A 42 -3.96 -8.53 -3.70
N SER A 43 -4.43 -7.36 -4.13
CA SER A 43 -3.66 -6.44 -4.97
C SER A 43 -2.51 -5.75 -4.22
N ALA A 44 -2.44 -5.82 -2.89
CA ALA A 44 -1.41 -5.15 -2.10
C ALA A 44 -0.04 -5.80 -2.24
N GLU A 45 0.02 -7.13 -2.28
CA GLU A 45 1.25 -7.90 -2.44
C GLU A 45 2.01 -7.58 -3.76
N PRO A 46 1.38 -7.62 -4.95
CA PRO A 46 2.07 -7.23 -6.17
C PRO A 46 2.44 -5.74 -6.23
N MET A 47 1.66 -4.87 -5.57
CA MET A 47 1.99 -3.43 -5.46
C MET A 47 3.21 -3.19 -4.56
N ARG A 48 3.34 -3.96 -3.48
CA ARG A 48 4.50 -3.92 -2.58
C ARG A 48 5.77 -4.28 -3.34
N VAL A 49 5.75 -5.41 -4.05
CA VAL A 49 6.90 -5.88 -4.84
C VAL A 49 7.28 -4.85 -5.92
N LEU A 50 6.29 -4.24 -6.58
CA LEU A 50 6.54 -3.17 -7.56
C LEU A 50 7.21 -1.93 -6.93
N LEU A 51 6.79 -1.54 -5.73
CA LEU A 51 7.34 -0.40 -5.02
C LEU A 51 8.76 -0.68 -4.50
N GLU A 52 9.03 -1.92 -4.05
CA GLU A 52 10.39 -2.39 -3.71
C GLU A 52 11.33 -2.32 -4.92
N SER A 53 10.87 -2.79 -6.09
CA SER A 53 11.63 -2.69 -7.33
C SER A 53 11.88 -1.24 -7.75
N ALA A 54 10.88 -0.36 -7.59
CA ALA A 54 11.04 1.06 -7.90
C ALA A 54 12.07 1.74 -7.00
N LEU A 55 12.07 1.42 -5.70
CA LEU A 55 13.06 1.91 -4.74
C LEU A 55 14.46 1.43 -5.11
N ALA A 56 14.63 0.14 -5.43
CA ALA A 56 15.93 -0.39 -5.86
C ALA A 56 16.47 0.30 -7.14
N ASN A 57 15.58 0.61 -8.09
CA ASN A 57 15.96 1.36 -9.29
C ASN A 57 16.37 2.80 -8.96
N ALA A 58 15.66 3.45 -8.03
CA ALA A 58 15.98 4.81 -7.59
C ALA A 58 17.35 4.89 -6.89
N THR A 59 17.68 3.90 -6.06
CA THR A 59 18.98 3.87 -5.34
C THR A 59 20.14 3.50 -6.24
N ASN A 60 19.99 2.46 -7.07
CA ASN A 60 21.12 1.90 -7.80
C ASN A 60 21.45 2.71 -9.05
N ASN A 61 20.45 3.12 -9.81
CA ASN A 61 20.68 3.81 -11.09
C ASN A 61 20.76 5.32 -10.92
N PHE A 62 19.96 5.91 -10.03
CA PHE A 62 19.85 7.36 -9.88
C PHE A 62 20.49 7.90 -8.59
N LYS A 63 21.01 7.03 -7.71
CA LYS A 63 21.66 7.38 -6.44
C LYS A 63 20.82 8.32 -5.56
N LEU A 64 19.49 8.19 -5.63
CA LEU A 64 18.56 9.03 -4.86
C LEU A 64 18.46 8.53 -3.41
N ALA A 65 18.33 9.46 -2.47
CA ALA A 65 18.13 9.14 -1.07
C ALA A 65 16.70 8.63 -0.84
N GLN A 66 16.55 7.45 -0.22
CA GLN A 66 15.25 6.79 -0.01
C GLN A 66 14.26 7.65 0.79
N GLU A 67 14.77 8.46 1.73
CA GLU A 67 13.98 9.28 2.64
C GLU A 67 13.25 10.44 1.94
N ARG A 68 13.78 10.90 0.81
CA ARG A 68 13.21 12.03 0.05
C ARG A 68 12.22 11.59 -1.02
N LEU A 69 12.11 10.28 -1.25
CA LEU A 69 11.23 9.72 -2.26
C LEU A 69 9.79 9.63 -1.76
N TYR A 70 8.86 9.94 -2.66
CA TYR A 70 7.43 9.75 -2.46
C TYR A 70 6.77 9.19 -3.71
N VAL A 71 5.59 8.60 -3.54
CA VAL A 71 4.79 8.10 -4.66
C VAL A 71 4.09 9.28 -5.30
N ALA A 72 4.58 9.73 -6.46
CA ALA A 72 4.01 10.87 -7.18
C ALA A 72 2.73 10.48 -7.92
N GLU A 73 2.75 9.37 -8.65
CA GLU A 73 1.62 8.92 -9.44
C GLU A 73 1.57 7.40 -9.56
N VAL A 74 0.36 6.84 -9.53
CA VAL A 74 0.11 5.44 -9.88
C VAL A 74 -1.01 5.36 -10.90
N GLN A 75 -0.68 4.86 -12.09
CA GLN A 75 -1.64 4.65 -13.17
C GLN A 75 -1.92 3.16 -13.34
N VAL A 76 -3.21 2.80 -13.34
CA VAL A 76 -3.66 1.43 -13.57
C VAL A 76 -4.52 1.39 -14.82
N THR A 77 -3.99 0.75 -15.86
CA THR A 77 -4.66 0.56 -17.14
C THR A 77 -5.15 -0.87 -17.32
N ASP A 78 -6.06 -1.06 -18.26
CA ASP A 78 -6.55 -2.39 -18.60
C ASP A 78 -5.51 -3.16 -19.41
N GLY A 79 -5.46 -4.46 -19.20
CA GLY A 79 -4.52 -5.37 -19.87
C GLY A 79 -5.22 -6.32 -20.84
N LEU A 80 -4.54 -7.43 -21.13
CA LEU A 80 -5.13 -8.49 -21.94
C LEU A 80 -6.39 -9.06 -21.27
N ARG A 81 -7.48 -9.13 -22.03
CA ARG A 81 -8.74 -9.74 -21.63
C ARG A 81 -8.86 -11.12 -22.27
N LEU A 82 -8.88 -12.17 -21.46
CA LEU A 82 -9.11 -13.52 -21.97
C LEU A 82 -10.62 -13.77 -22.06
N LYS A 83 -11.10 -14.10 -23.27
CA LYS A 83 -12.50 -14.46 -23.52
C LYS A 83 -12.74 -15.91 -23.07
N ARG A 84 -13.77 -16.11 -22.25
CA ARG A 84 -14.32 -17.41 -21.83
C ARG A 84 -15.84 -17.33 -21.98
N PHE A 85 -16.54 -18.44 -21.82
CA PHE A 85 -18.00 -18.47 -21.78
C PHE A 85 -18.46 -19.22 -20.53
N THR A 86 -19.67 -18.92 -20.09
CA THR A 86 -20.36 -19.66 -19.03
C THR A 86 -21.69 -20.14 -19.60
N PRO A 87 -21.98 -21.46 -19.57
CA PRO A 87 -23.24 -21.99 -20.05
C PRO A 87 -24.41 -21.48 -19.20
N LYS A 88 -25.57 -21.28 -19.82
CA LYS A 88 -26.81 -20.82 -19.20
C LYS A 88 -28.01 -21.64 -19.70
N ALA A 89 -29.19 -21.35 -19.12
CA ALA A 89 -30.45 -22.00 -19.47
C ALA A 89 -30.77 -21.87 -20.97
N PHE A 90 -31.59 -22.81 -21.48
CA PHE A 90 -32.07 -22.86 -22.87
C PHE A 90 -30.97 -22.82 -23.94
N GLY A 91 -29.84 -23.52 -23.71
CA GLY A 91 -28.73 -23.58 -24.69
C GLY A 91 -27.98 -22.25 -24.89
N SER A 92 -28.26 -21.23 -24.07
CA SER A 92 -27.60 -19.93 -24.17
C SER A 92 -26.21 -19.93 -23.50
N ALA A 93 -25.34 -19.03 -23.93
CA ALA A 93 -24.02 -18.83 -23.33
C ALA A 93 -23.71 -17.35 -23.17
N THR A 94 -23.24 -16.96 -21.98
CA THR A 94 -22.80 -15.58 -21.73
C THR A 94 -21.27 -15.46 -21.77
N PRO A 95 -20.70 -14.41 -22.38
CA PRO A 95 -19.26 -14.20 -22.39
C PRO A 95 -18.76 -13.79 -21.01
N LEU A 96 -17.69 -14.42 -20.55
CA LEU A 96 -16.95 -14.09 -19.34
C LEU A 96 -15.55 -13.58 -19.72
N TRP A 97 -15.17 -12.41 -19.22
CA TRP A 97 -13.83 -11.85 -19.47
C TRP A 97 -12.94 -11.97 -18.23
N LYS A 98 -11.85 -12.73 -18.34
CA LYS A 98 -10.79 -12.71 -17.33
C LYS A 98 -9.86 -11.54 -17.64
N ARG A 99 -10.07 -10.43 -16.92
CA ARG A 99 -9.34 -9.17 -17.10
C ARG A 99 -7.96 -9.23 -16.42
N SER A 100 -6.98 -8.65 -17.08
CA SER A 100 -5.65 -8.37 -16.51
C SER A 100 -5.44 -6.86 -16.42
N SER A 101 -4.41 -6.41 -15.72
CA SER A 101 -4.06 -5.00 -15.60
C SER A 101 -2.59 -4.76 -15.90
N LYS A 102 -2.27 -3.51 -16.24
CA LYS A 102 -0.92 -2.99 -16.30
C LYS A 102 -0.82 -1.82 -15.32
N VAL A 103 0.21 -1.83 -14.49
CA VAL A 103 0.46 -0.79 -13.49
C VAL A 103 1.71 -0.03 -13.87
N ARG A 104 1.63 1.30 -13.84
CA ARG A 104 2.76 2.21 -13.95
C ARG A 104 2.84 3.01 -12.66
N LEU A 105 3.96 2.89 -11.97
CA LEU A 105 4.26 3.60 -10.73
C LEU A 105 5.37 4.62 -11.01
N VAL A 106 5.19 5.84 -10.51
CA VAL A 106 6.15 6.93 -10.63
C VAL A 106 6.53 7.39 -9.23
N LEU A 107 7.83 7.32 -8.92
CA LEU A 107 8.43 7.97 -7.76
C LEU A 107 9.02 9.30 -8.19
N ASP A 108 8.93 10.29 -7.31
CA ASP A 108 9.63 11.57 -7.48
C ASP A 108 10.29 11.95 -6.15
N GLU A 109 11.17 12.93 -6.21
CA GLU A 109 11.89 13.45 -5.06
C GLU A 109 11.23 14.74 -4.56
N ARG A 110 11.14 14.94 -3.25
CA ARG A 110 10.79 16.25 -2.66
C ARG A 110 12.05 17.02 -2.34
N GLU A 111 12.17 18.22 -2.90
CA GLU A 111 13.30 19.12 -2.65
C GLU A 111 13.26 19.74 -1.24
N ASN A 112 12.07 19.95 -0.67
CA ASN A 112 11.88 20.56 0.64
C ASN A 112 11.13 19.63 1.58
N VAL A 113 11.87 18.91 2.42
CA VAL A 113 11.32 18.25 3.61
C VAL A 113 11.91 18.97 4.81
N THR A 114 11.25 20.05 5.27
CA THR A 114 11.38 20.41 6.68
C THR A 114 10.78 19.23 7.45
N PRO A 115 11.53 18.57 8.36
CA PRO A 115 11.02 17.48 9.18
C PRO A 115 9.99 18.03 10.16
N SER A 116 8.77 18.23 9.68
CA SER A 116 7.65 18.68 10.50
C SER A 116 6.90 17.45 10.99
N GLN A 117 7.00 17.28 12.32
CA GLN A 117 6.21 16.40 13.17
C GLN A 117 6.67 14.94 13.26
N SER A 118 7.84 14.76 13.87
CA SER A 118 7.97 13.73 14.90
C SER A 118 6.88 13.96 15.94
N VAL A 119 5.80 13.19 15.85
CA VAL A 119 4.80 13.08 16.90
C VAL A 119 5.56 12.70 18.17
N LYS A 120 5.67 13.64 19.13
CA LYS A 120 6.10 13.36 20.49
C LYS A 120 5.21 12.23 21.00
N LYS A 121 5.73 11.00 20.98
CA LYS A 121 5.12 9.86 21.65
C LYS A 121 5.19 10.21 23.13
N GLN A 122 4.09 10.73 23.68
CA GLN A 122 3.97 10.91 25.12
C GLN A 122 4.26 9.55 25.77
N PRO A 123 5.21 9.44 26.72
CA PRO A 123 5.41 8.20 27.43
C PRO A 123 4.12 7.92 28.21
N GLY A 124 3.42 6.84 27.85
CA GLY A 124 2.24 6.39 28.56
C GLY A 124 2.61 6.15 30.02
N LYS A 125 2.00 6.92 30.94
CA LYS A 125 2.02 6.63 32.37
C LYS A 125 1.54 5.18 32.55
N LYS A 126 2.43 4.29 32.98
CA LYS A 126 2.04 3.01 33.56
C LYS A 126 1.17 3.34 34.77
N LYS A 127 -0.13 3.05 34.71
CA LYS A 127 -0.94 2.95 35.93
C LYS A 127 -0.47 1.68 36.64
N THR A 128 0.51 1.81 37.52
CA THR A 128 0.74 0.81 38.56
C THR A 128 -0.44 0.93 39.51
N VAL A 129 -1.32 -0.08 39.51
CA VAL A 129 -2.32 -0.24 40.56
C VAL A 129 -1.56 -0.79 41.77
N THR A 130 -1.19 0.08 42.70
CA THR A 130 -0.68 -0.36 44.00
C THR A 130 -1.89 -0.71 44.85
N LEU A 131 -2.14 -2.01 45.05
CA LEU A 131 -2.99 -2.51 46.13
C LEU A 131 -2.17 -2.35 47.42
N THR A 132 -2.47 -1.34 48.23
CA THR A 132 -2.03 -1.35 49.63
C THR A 132 -3.00 -2.20 50.45
N PRO A 133 -2.51 -3.20 51.19
CA PRO A 133 -3.27 -3.86 52.24
C PRO A 133 -3.26 -2.98 53.51
N GLU A 134 -4.13 -3.34 54.47
CA GLU A 134 -4.30 -2.72 55.80
C GLU A 134 -5.20 -1.46 55.80
N GLN A 135 -6.27 -1.36 56.59
CA GLN A 135 -6.41 -1.74 58.00
C GLN A 135 -7.83 -2.16 58.41
N VAL A 136 -7.85 -3.09 59.37
CA VAL A 136 -8.95 -3.52 60.23
C VAL A 136 -9.52 -2.31 60.99
N THR A 137 -10.84 -2.14 61.01
CA THR A 137 -11.52 -1.50 62.14
C THR A 137 -12.89 -2.15 62.34
N THR A 138 -12.95 -3.01 63.36
CA THR A 138 -14.12 -3.39 64.13
C THR A 138 -14.88 -2.14 64.59
N THR A 139 -16.19 -2.04 64.36
CA THR A 139 -17.14 -1.34 65.26
C THR A 139 -18.56 -1.83 64.98
N GLN A 140 -19.10 -2.53 66.00
CA GLN A 140 -20.49 -2.81 66.40
C GLN A 140 -21.54 -3.17 65.33
#